data_AF-A0A9E3TVD1-F1
#
_entry.id   AF-A0A9E3TVD1-F1
#
_cell.length_a   1.000
_cell.length_b   1.000
_cell.length_c   1.000
_cell.angle_alpha   90.00
_cell.angle_beta   90.00
_cell.angle_gamma   90.00
#
_symmetry.space_group_name_H-M   'P 1'
#
loop_
_entity.id
_entity.type
_entity.pdbx_description
1 polymer ?
#
loop_
_entity_poly.entity_id
_entity_poly.type
_entity_poly.pdbx_seq_one_letter_code
_entity_poly.pdbx_strand_id
1 'polypeptide(L)'
;MSDMIPSTPDENEPRRKKVRPTKSDKTRSDDQRKRRDKANRSSRQAIASDEDCLNALSKMPGLVAMGVLTTAQANSIRGVYSTILGYHQKAKSARPAQTLDNDNVLEILRQNPEMISMVESLLTDEQVEMLMNDATDGEDEES
;
A
#
# COMPACT_ATOMS: atom_id res chain seq x y z
N MET A 1 24.51 62.70 -22.25
CA MET A 1 25.31 62.63 -21.01
C MET A 1 25.14 61.22 -20.50
N SER A 2 26.18 60.43 -20.71
CA SER A 2 26.24 59.01 -20.39
C SER A 2 27.03 58.86 -19.10
N ASP A 3 26.43 58.29 -18.07
CA ASP A 3 27.13 57.79 -16.87
C ASP A 3 26.52 56.40 -16.58
N MET A 4 27.13 55.32 -17.06
CA MET A 4 28.15 54.51 -16.38
C MET A 4 27.70 53.95 -15.03
N ILE A 5 27.03 52.79 -15.08
CA ILE A 5 26.93 51.87 -13.95
C ILE A 5 28.20 51.00 -13.98
N PRO A 6 29.05 51.01 -12.93
CA PRO A 6 30.21 50.13 -12.88
C PRO A 6 29.80 48.70 -12.50
N SER A 7 30.08 47.75 -13.38
CA SER A 7 30.13 46.32 -13.07
C SER A 7 31.19 46.06 -12.00
N THR A 8 30.85 45.26 -10.99
CA THR A 8 31.85 44.59 -10.14
C THR A 8 31.83 43.10 -10.45
N PRO A 9 32.95 42.52 -10.91
CA PRO A 9 33.21 41.10 -10.78
C PRO A 9 33.99 40.89 -9.47
N ASP A 10 33.46 40.13 -8.52
CA ASP A 10 34.28 39.63 -7.42
C ASP A 10 34.42 38.11 -7.56
N GLU A 11 35.41 37.74 -8.37
CA GLU A 11 36.05 36.44 -8.34
C GLU A 11 36.94 36.35 -7.08
N ASN A 12 36.53 35.57 -6.09
CA ASN A 12 37.47 35.13 -5.06
C ASN A 12 37.13 33.75 -4.51
N GLU A 13 37.57 32.71 -5.23
CA GLU A 13 37.81 31.39 -4.64
C GLU A 13 39.00 31.47 -3.67
N PRO A 14 38.92 30.74 -2.54
CA PRO A 14 40.05 29.88 -2.22
C PRO A 14 39.64 28.40 -2.10
N ARG A 15 40.20 27.61 -3.02
CA ARG A 15 40.27 26.14 -3.03
C ARG A 15 40.58 25.56 -1.65
N ARG A 16 39.60 24.91 -1.02
CA ARG A 16 39.84 24.13 0.20
C ARG A 16 40.33 22.71 -0.15
N LYS A 17 41.54 22.44 0.36
CA LYS A 17 42.34 21.22 0.24
C LYS A 17 41.55 19.95 0.54
N LYS A 18 41.71 18.93 -0.32
CA LYS A 18 41.40 17.53 -0.05
C LYS A 18 42.22 17.05 1.15
N VAL A 19 41.59 16.82 2.29
CA VAL A 19 42.16 16.06 3.41
C VAL A 19 41.55 14.66 3.33
N ARG A 20 42.38 13.65 3.05
CA ARG A 20 42.03 12.23 3.23
C ARG A 20 42.53 11.79 4.61
N PRO A 21 41.65 11.42 5.56
CA PRO A 21 42.06 10.64 6.72
C PRO A 21 41.96 9.15 6.40
N THR A 22 43.14 8.56 6.48
CA THR A 22 43.53 7.18 6.76
C THR A 22 42.47 6.21 7.29
N LYS A 23 42.45 5.03 6.65
CA LYS A 23 42.01 3.69 7.08
C LYS A 23 41.42 3.61 8.50
N SER A 24 40.11 3.34 8.58
CA SER A 24 39.45 2.91 9.80
C SER A 24 39.53 1.38 9.95
N ASP A 25 39.98 0.96 11.13
CA ASP A 25 40.02 -0.41 11.62
C ASP A 25 38.66 -1.12 11.45
N LYS A 26 38.67 -2.18 10.63
CA LYS A 26 37.56 -3.12 10.48
C LYS A 26 37.81 -4.33 11.38
N THR A 27 37.34 -4.30 12.62
CA THR A 27 36.95 -5.52 13.36
C THR A 27 36.37 -5.15 14.72
N ARG A 28 35.04 -4.93 14.81
CA ARG A 28 34.19 -5.03 16.02
C ARG A 28 32.76 -4.47 15.78
N SER A 29 32.09 -4.84 14.67
CA SER A 29 30.80 -4.23 14.30
C SER A 29 29.67 -5.20 13.93
N ASP A 30 29.73 -6.47 14.30
CA ASP A 30 28.61 -7.40 14.02
C ASP A 30 27.65 -7.62 15.20
N ASP A 31 28.09 -7.46 16.45
CA ASP A 31 27.23 -7.77 17.61
C ASP A 31 26.28 -6.60 17.97
N GLN A 32 26.65 -5.35 17.68
CA GLN A 32 25.79 -4.20 17.96
C GLN A 32 24.65 -4.00 16.94
N ARG A 33 24.76 -4.55 15.72
CA ARG A 33 23.70 -4.43 14.72
C ARG A 33 22.46 -5.24 15.10
N LYS A 34 22.63 -6.46 15.61
CA LYS A 34 21.49 -7.34 15.96
C LYS A 34 20.64 -6.84 17.13
N ARG A 35 21.20 -6.06 18.06
CA ARG A 35 20.43 -5.46 19.16
C ARG A 35 19.58 -4.27 18.73
N ARG A 36 19.96 -3.56 17.65
CA ARG A 36 19.22 -2.38 17.17
C ARG A 36 17.94 -2.75 16.41
N ASP A 37 17.94 -3.89 15.72
CA ASP A 37 16.77 -4.35 14.95
C ASP A 37 15.62 -4.88 15.82
N LYS A 38 15.90 -5.32 17.06
CA LYS A 38 14.88 -5.87 17.95
C LYS A 38 14.11 -4.82 18.74
N ALA A 39 14.73 -3.67 19.03
CA ALA A 39 14.07 -2.55 19.71
C ALA A 39 13.11 -1.74 18.81
N ASN A 40 13.30 -1.77 17.49
CA ASN A 40 12.54 -0.94 16.55
C ASN A 40 11.25 -1.60 16.02
N ARG A 41 10.92 -2.82 16.48
CA ARG A 41 9.66 -3.51 16.09
C ARG A 41 8.48 -3.17 17.00
N SER A 42 8.71 -2.54 18.15
CA SER A 42 7.66 -2.27 19.15
C SER A 42 6.83 -1.00 18.88
N SER A 43 7.19 -0.20 17.88
CA SER A 43 6.48 1.05 17.55
C SER A 43 5.92 1.05 16.13
N ARG A 44 5.48 -0.11 15.62
CA ARG A 44 4.54 -0.11 14.49
C ARG A 44 3.24 0.52 15.00
N GLN A 45 3.21 1.84 15.03
CA GLN A 45 2.00 2.63 15.27
C GLN A 45 0.97 2.11 14.27
N ALA A 46 -0.13 1.59 14.79
CA ALA A 46 -1.23 1.12 13.96
C ALA A 46 -1.65 2.29 13.05
N ILE A 47 -1.84 2.00 11.77
CA ILE A 47 -2.41 2.97 10.84
C ILE A 47 -3.76 3.38 11.41
N ALA A 48 -4.03 4.69 11.48
CA ALA A 48 -5.28 5.20 12.02
C ALA A 48 -6.48 4.55 11.33
N SER A 49 -7.49 4.18 12.11
CA SER A 49 -8.72 3.59 11.57
C SER A 49 -9.55 4.63 10.81
N ASP A 50 -10.52 4.18 10.00
CA ASP A 50 -11.43 5.08 9.30
C ASP A 50 -12.18 5.99 10.28
N GLU A 51 -12.66 5.44 11.40
CA GLU A 51 -13.39 6.17 12.42
C GLU A 51 -12.52 7.24 13.07
N ASP A 52 -11.26 6.92 13.37
CA ASP A 52 -10.30 7.89 13.92
C ASP A 52 -10.06 9.05 12.95
N CYS A 53 -9.91 8.75 11.65
CA CYS A 53 -9.71 9.75 10.61
C CYS A 53 -10.92 10.68 10.50
N LEU A 54 -12.14 10.13 10.49
CA LEU A 54 -13.38 10.91 10.42
C LEU A 54 -13.60 11.77 11.67
N ASN A 55 -13.32 11.21 12.84
CA ASN A 55 -13.44 11.92 14.11
C ASN A 55 -12.41 13.06 14.23
N ALA A 56 -11.19 12.85 13.73
CA ALA A 56 -10.19 13.92 13.66
C ALA A 56 -10.63 15.04 12.69
N LEU A 57 -11.16 14.68 11.52
CA LEU A 57 -11.65 15.63 10.52
C LEU A 57 -12.83 16.47 11.03
N SER A 58 -13.74 15.89 11.82
CA SER A 58 -14.90 16.62 12.37
C SER A 58 -14.51 17.68 13.41
N LYS A 59 -13.41 17.45 14.14
CA LYS A 59 -12.90 18.38 15.18
C LYS A 59 -12.08 19.54 14.61
N MET A 60 -11.53 19.42 13.40
CA MET A 60 -10.62 20.42 12.84
C MET A 60 -11.19 21.83 12.70
N PRO A 61 -12.45 22.05 12.26
CA PRO A 61 -13.01 23.40 12.22
C PRO A 61 -12.99 24.10 13.58
N GLY A 62 -13.28 23.35 14.65
CA GLY A 62 -13.20 23.87 16.02
C GLY A 62 -11.77 24.23 16.43
N LEU A 63 -10.79 23.39 16.09
CA LEU A 63 -9.37 23.66 16.39
C LEU A 63 -8.84 24.89 15.64
N VAL A 64 -9.32 25.15 14.41
CA VAL A 64 -8.99 26.37 13.66
C VAL A 64 -9.67 27.58 14.29
N ALA A 65 -10.95 27.48 14.65
CA ALA A 65 -11.69 28.57 15.29
C ALA A 65 -11.09 28.98 16.64
N MET A 66 -10.55 28.02 17.39
CA MET A 66 -9.83 28.26 18.66
C MET A 66 -8.39 28.75 18.46
N GLY A 67 -7.89 28.84 17.23
CA GLY A 67 -6.52 29.26 16.93
C GLY A 67 -5.44 28.24 17.31
N VAL A 68 -5.83 27.01 17.66
CA VAL A 68 -4.89 25.92 17.97
C VAL A 68 -4.16 25.46 16.70
N LEU A 69 -4.87 25.45 15.57
CA LEU A 69 -4.32 25.17 14.25
C LEU A 69 -4.49 26.36 13.34
N THR A 70 -3.47 26.65 12.54
CA THR A 70 -3.65 27.57 11.41
C THR A 70 -4.43 26.88 10.29
N THR A 71 -5.08 27.67 9.43
CA THR A 71 -5.79 27.13 8.26
C THR A 71 -4.87 26.30 7.36
N ALA A 72 -3.61 26.73 7.20
CA ALA A 72 -2.61 25.99 6.44
C ALA A 72 -2.32 24.61 7.07
N GLN A 73 -2.13 24.55 8.39
CA GLN A 73 -1.92 23.28 9.11
C GLN A 73 -3.13 22.35 9.00
N ALA A 74 -4.34 22.89 9.20
CA ALA A 74 -5.56 22.11 9.08
C ALA A 74 -5.75 21.53 7.68
N ASN A 75 -5.44 22.29 6.63
CA ASN A 75 -5.50 21.79 5.25
C ASN A 75 -4.49 20.67 4.99
N SER A 76 -3.25 20.81 5.49
CA SER A 76 -2.24 19.74 5.41
C SER A 76 -2.70 18.46 6.11
N ILE A 77 -3.23 18.58 7.33
CA ILE A 77 -3.74 17.44 8.11
C ILE A 77 -4.94 16.80 7.38
N ARG A 78 -5.83 17.61 6.80
CA ARG A 78 -6.98 17.12 6.01
C ARG A 78 -6.50 16.28 4.83
N GLY A 79 -5.47 16.73 4.11
CA GLY A 79 -4.88 15.99 3.01
C GLY A 79 -4.36 14.61 3.41
N VAL A 80 -3.70 14.52 4.58
CA VAL A 80 -3.20 13.25 5.12
C VAL A 80 -4.34 12.29 5.44
N TYR A 81 -5.35 12.74 6.20
CA TYR A 81 -6.49 11.88 6.54
C TYR A 81 -7.31 11.46 5.33
N SER A 82 -7.54 12.35 4.36
CA SER A 82 -8.20 11.98 3.09
C SER A 82 -7.42 10.93 2.32
N THR A 83 -6.08 10.99 2.36
CA THR A 83 -5.22 9.98 1.72
C THR A 83 -5.36 8.64 2.41
N ILE A 84 -5.33 8.60 3.75
CA ILE A 84 -5.50 7.38 4.54
C ILE A 84 -6.87 6.75 4.29
N LEU A 85 -7.95 7.54 4.32
CA LEU A 85 -9.30 7.08 4.00
C LEU A 85 -9.39 6.52 2.58
N GLY A 86 -8.76 7.18 1.60
CA GLY A 86 -8.68 6.68 0.23
C GLY A 86 -7.96 5.32 0.13
N TYR A 87 -6.92 5.10 0.93
CA TYR A 87 -6.24 3.81 1.01
C TYR A 87 -7.14 2.73 1.65
N HIS A 88 -7.84 3.05 2.74
CA HIS A 88 -8.77 2.09 3.36
C HIS A 88 -9.92 1.73 2.43
N GLN A 89 -10.48 2.69 1.70
CA GLN A 89 -11.51 2.43 0.70
C GLN A 89 -10.99 1.54 -0.44
N LYS A 90 -9.79 1.83 -0.96
CA LYS A 90 -9.14 0.98 -1.96
C LYS A 90 -8.82 -0.41 -1.42
N ALA A 91 -8.42 -0.54 -0.16
CA ALA A 91 -8.15 -1.83 0.47
C ALA A 91 -9.43 -2.65 0.69
N LYS A 92 -10.57 -1.99 1.00
CA LYS A 92 -11.88 -2.65 1.08
C LYS A 92 -12.41 -3.07 -0.29
N SER A 93 -12.21 -2.24 -1.32
CA SER A 93 -12.61 -2.52 -2.69
C SER A 93 -11.67 -3.52 -3.38
N ALA A 94 -10.40 -3.56 -2.99
CA ALA A 94 -9.50 -4.66 -3.25
C ALA A 94 -9.88 -5.82 -2.33
N ARG A 95 -11.08 -6.38 -2.57
CA ARG A 95 -11.32 -7.77 -2.19
C ARG A 95 -10.08 -8.54 -2.66
N PRO A 96 -9.39 -9.33 -1.81
CA PRO A 96 -8.65 -10.45 -2.38
C PRO A 96 -9.70 -11.14 -3.25
N ALA A 97 -9.38 -11.43 -4.51
CA ALA A 97 -10.24 -12.29 -5.32
C ALA A 97 -10.74 -13.35 -4.35
N GLN A 98 -12.04 -13.31 -4.04
CA GLN A 98 -12.63 -14.41 -3.30
C GLN A 98 -12.14 -15.58 -4.13
N THR A 99 -11.34 -16.45 -3.53
CA THR A 99 -11.37 -17.85 -3.90
C THR A 99 -12.85 -18.15 -3.83
N LEU A 100 -13.53 -17.92 -4.95
CA LEU A 100 -14.80 -18.51 -5.28
C LEU A 100 -14.51 -19.96 -4.97
N ASP A 101 -15.08 -20.43 -3.86
CA ASP A 101 -14.89 -21.79 -3.44
C ASP A 101 -15.20 -22.62 -4.69
N ASN A 102 -14.23 -23.40 -5.15
CA ASN A 102 -14.34 -24.07 -6.44
C ASN A 102 -15.65 -24.88 -6.47
N ASP A 103 -16.04 -25.40 -5.31
CA ASP A 103 -17.30 -26.09 -5.03
C ASP A 103 -18.54 -25.26 -5.39
N ASN A 104 -18.55 -23.96 -5.10
CA ASN A 104 -19.69 -23.07 -5.37
C ASN A 104 -19.79 -22.70 -6.86
N VAL A 105 -18.65 -22.59 -7.55
CA VAL A 105 -18.62 -22.39 -9.02
C VAL A 105 -19.12 -23.64 -9.73
N LEU A 106 -18.64 -24.81 -9.29
CA LEU A 106 -19.08 -26.10 -9.83
C LEU A 106 -20.58 -26.32 -9.59
N GLU A 107 -21.11 -25.97 -8.43
CA GLU A 107 -22.55 -26.07 -8.14
C GLU A 107 -23.41 -25.18 -9.06
N ILE A 108 -22.96 -23.94 -9.33
CA ILE A 108 -23.66 -23.03 -10.25
C ILE A 108 -23.62 -23.56 -11.70
N LEU A 109 -22.50 -24.15 -12.11
CA LEU A 109 -22.35 -24.75 -13.43
C LEU A 109 -23.16 -26.05 -13.59
N ARG A 110 -23.34 -26.82 -12.50
CA ARG A 110 -24.27 -27.97 -12.47
C ARG A 110 -25.72 -27.53 -12.67
N GLN A 111 -26.12 -26.40 -12.09
CA GLN A 111 -27.49 -25.88 -12.22
C GLN A 111 -27.80 -25.30 -13.61
N ASN A 112 -26.77 -24.95 -14.40
CA ASN A 112 -26.91 -24.28 -15.69
C ASN A 112 -25.90 -24.86 -16.71
N PRO A 113 -26.11 -26.10 -17.20
CA PRO A 113 -25.14 -26.81 -18.03
C PRO A 113 -24.84 -26.12 -19.38
N GLU A 114 -25.77 -25.32 -19.90
CA GLU A 114 -25.56 -24.52 -21.10
C GLU A 114 -24.43 -23.47 -20.95
N MET A 115 -24.16 -23.04 -19.71
CA MET A 115 -23.09 -22.09 -19.43
C MET A 115 -21.71 -22.71 -19.57
N ILE A 116 -21.57 -24.04 -19.45
CA ILE A 116 -20.27 -24.74 -19.46
C ILE A 116 -19.48 -24.39 -20.73
N SER A 117 -20.12 -24.43 -21.90
CA SER A 117 -19.50 -24.08 -23.19
C SER A 117 -18.99 -22.62 -23.28
N MET A 118 -19.55 -21.71 -22.48
CA MET A 118 -19.15 -20.31 -22.45
C MET A 118 -17.98 -20.05 -21.50
N VAL A 119 -17.83 -20.88 -20.46
CA VAL A 119 -16.81 -20.75 -19.42
C VAL A 119 -15.70 -21.78 -19.52
N GLU A 120 -15.79 -22.74 -20.45
CA GLU A 120 -14.79 -23.80 -20.69
C GLU A 120 -13.37 -23.26 -20.81
N SER A 121 -13.17 -22.17 -21.57
CA SER A 121 -11.86 -21.51 -21.72
C SER A 121 -11.32 -20.82 -20.45
N LEU A 122 -12.16 -20.68 -19.43
CA LEU A 122 -11.86 -20.04 -18.15
C LEU A 122 -11.79 -21.05 -16.98
N LEU A 123 -12.15 -22.31 -17.23
CA LEU A 123 -12.02 -23.40 -16.26
C LEU A 123 -10.63 -24.03 -16.38
N THR A 124 -10.09 -24.49 -15.26
CA THR A 124 -8.87 -25.30 -15.29
C THR A 124 -9.19 -26.73 -15.71
N ASP A 125 -8.23 -27.44 -16.30
CA ASP A 125 -8.40 -28.84 -16.70
C ASP A 125 -8.88 -29.72 -15.53
N GLU A 126 -8.41 -29.44 -14.31
CA GLU A 126 -8.85 -30.11 -13.07
C GLU A 126 -10.35 -29.87 -12.78
N GLN A 127 -10.87 -28.66 -13.03
CA GLN A 127 -12.29 -28.34 -12.80
C GLN A 127 -13.20 -28.95 -13.87
N VAL A 128 -12.72 -29.08 -15.11
CA VAL A 128 -13.43 -29.79 -16.19
C VAL A 128 -13.51 -31.28 -15.88
N GLU A 129 -12.42 -31.88 -15.42
CA GLU A 129 -12.39 -33.28 -15.02
C GLU A 129 -13.34 -33.56 -13.84
N MET A 130 -13.44 -32.67 -12.86
CA MET A 130 -14.42 -32.77 -11.77
C MET A 130 -15.87 -32.70 -12.25
N LEU A 131 -16.18 -31.91 -13.28
CA LEU A 131 -17.52 -31.87 -13.89
C LEU A 131 -17.84 -33.15 -14.68
N MET A 132 -16.84 -33.75 -15.33
CA MET A 132 -17.01 -34.95 -16.15
C MET A 132 -17.11 -36.23 -15.30
N ASN A 133 -16.32 -36.35 -14.23
CA ASN A 133 -16.33 -37.53 -13.36
C ASN A 133 -17.66 -37.68 -12.59
N ASP A 134 -18.30 -36.56 -12.22
CA ASP A 134 -19.62 -36.57 -11.56
C ASP A 134 -20.75 -36.99 -12.50
N ALA A 135 -20.61 -36.77 -13.81
CA ALA A 135 -21.60 -37.19 -14.80
C ALA A 135 -21.57 -38.71 -15.03
N THR A 136 -20.41 -39.35 -14.86
CA THR A 136 -20.25 -40.81 -15.00
C THR A 136 -20.72 -41.59 -13.77
N ASP A 137 -20.69 -41.01 -12.57
CA ASP A 137 -21.18 -41.68 -11.35
C ASP A 137 -22.72 -41.68 -11.24
N GLY A 138 -23.43 -40.97 -12.12
CA GLY A 138 -24.89 -40.88 -12.13
C GLY A 138 -25.61 -41.89 -13.05
N GLU A 139 -24.89 -42.67 -13.86
CA GLU A 139 -25.49 -43.57 -14.87
C GLU A 139 -25.48 -45.07 -14.48
N ASP A 140 -24.91 -45.46 -13.33
CA ASP A 140 -24.72 -46.87 -12.95
C ASP A 140 -25.55 -47.38 -11.73
N GLU A 141 -26.64 -46.69 -11.34
CA GLU A 141 -27.57 -47.15 -10.28
C GLU A 141 -29.03 -47.43 -10.75
N GLU A 142 -29.25 -47.82 -12.01
CA GLU A 142 -30.50 -48.48 -12.43
C GLU A 142 -30.22 -49.71 -13.32
N SER A 143 -30.01 -50.88 -12.69
CA SER A 143 -30.30 -52.21 -13.26
C SER A 143 -30.38 -53.30 -12.19
#